data_AF-A0A969NCQ7-F1
#
_entry.id   AF-A0A969NCQ7-F1
#
_cell.length_a   1.000
_cell.length_b   1.000
_cell.length_c   1.000
_cell.angle_alpha   90.00
_cell.angle_beta   90.00
_cell.angle_gamma   90.00
#
_symmetry.space_group_name_H-M   'P 1'
#
loop_
_entity.id
_entity.type
_entity.pdbx_description
1 polymer ?
#
loop_
_entity_poly.entity_id
_entity_poly.type
_entity_poly.pdbx_seq_one_letter_code
_entity_poly.pdbx_strand_id
1 'polypeptide(L)' 'MTIEKYLHFKGIPLLAKIMFDKEMVEAMIVGKTIVEYNPNSAIAGQIRETWNTIK' A
#
# COMPACT_ATOMS: atom_id res chain seq x y z
N MET A 1 -1.20 -22.00 0.24
CA MET A 1 -2.25 -21.16 -0.39
C MET A 1 -1.79 -19.71 -0.29
N THR A 2 -1.79 -18.94 -1.38
CA THR A 2 -1.38 -17.53 -1.34
C THR A 2 -2.58 -16.62 -1.09
N ILE A 3 -2.34 -15.37 -0.68
CA ILE A 3 -3.43 -14.41 -0.44
C ILE A 3 -4.24 -14.14 -1.72
N GLU A 4 -3.58 -14.08 -2.87
CA GLU A 4 -4.20 -13.86 -4.18
C GLU A 4 -5.20 -14.96 -4.52
N LYS A 5 -4.84 -16.22 -4.24
CA LYS A 5 -5.76 -17.36 -4.43
C LYS A 5 -6.96 -17.30 -3.51
N TYR A 6 -6.76 -16.88 -2.26
CA TYR A 6 -7.85 -16.73 -1.30
C TYR A 6 -8.83 -15.63 -1.70
N LEU A 7 -8.32 -14.46 -2.09
CA LEU A 7 -9.14 -13.33 -2.54
C LEU A 7 -9.95 -13.70 -3.79
N HIS A 8 -9.32 -14.36 -4.76
CA HIS A 8 -10.01 -14.88 -5.95
C HIS A 8 -11.14 -15.85 -5.59
N PHE A 9 -10.88 -16.82 -4.69
CA PHE A 9 -11.90 -17.77 -4.23
C PHE A 9 -13.08 -17.08 -3.52
N LYS A 10 -12.82 -15.98 -2.81
CA LYS A 10 -13.84 -15.20 -2.11
C LYS A 10 -14.56 -14.17 -2.99
N GLY A 11 -14.15 -14.00 -4.25
CA GLY A 11 -14.68 -12.94 -5.12
C GLY A 11 -14.31 -11.54 -4.64
N ILE A 12 -13.20 -11.40 -3.91
CA ILE A 12 -12.71 -10.11 -3.40
C ILE A 12 -11.63 -9.59 -4.35
N PRO A 13 -11.75 -8.37 -4.90
CA PRO A 13 -10.74 -7.81 -5.79
C PRO A 13 -9.45 -7.47 -5.04
N LEU A 14 -8.31 -7.89 -5.60
CA LEU A 14 -6.99 -7.47 -5.14
C LEU A 14 -6.63 -6.14 -5.81
N LEU A 15 -6.60 -5.06 -5.04
CA LEU A 15 -6.38 -3.71 -5.57
C LEU A 15 -4.89 -3.39 -5.78
N ALA A 16 -4.05 -3.78 -4.83
CA ALA A 16 -2.60 -3.59 -4.90
C ALA A 16 -1.86 -4.57 -4.00
N LYS A 17 -0.58 -4.77 -4.29
CA LYS A 17 0.37 -5.51 -3.44
C LYS A 17 1.54 -4.59 -3.10
N ILE A 18 1.46 -3.97 -1.93
CA ILE A 18 2.48 -3.06 -1.43
C ILE A 18 3.59 -3.90 -0.79
N MET A 19 4.81 -3.76 -1.29
CA MET A 19 5.98 -4.46 -0.76
C MET A 19 6.45 -3.81 0.54
N PHE A 20 7.21 -4.55 1.34
CA PHE A 20 7.86 -3.98 2.53
C PHE A 20 8.84 -2.87 2.12
N ASP A 21 8.84 -1.77 2.87
CA ASP A 21 9.73 -0.63 2.68
C ASP A 21 10.14 -0.08 4.05
N LYS A 22 11.42 0.24 4.18
CA LYS A 22 12.01 0.79 5.39
C LYS A 22 11.50 2.20 5.66
N GLU A 23 11.25 3.01 4.63
CA GLU A 23 10.74 4.38 4.79
C GLU A 23 9.34 4.40 5.41
N MET A 24 8.51 3.40 5.11
CA MET A 24 7.20 3.21 5.76
C MET A 24 7.37 2.99 7.26
N VAL A 25 8.35 2.16 7.66
CA VAL A 25 8.64 1.91 9.09
C VAL A 25 9.17 3.16 9.77
N GLU A 26 10.06 3.90 9.11
CA GLU A 26 10.59 5.16 9.63
C GLU A 26 9.50 6.21 9.84
N ALA A 27 8.54 6.30 8.90
CA ALA A 27 7.36 7.16 9.04
C ALA A 27 6.55 6.81 10.31
N MET A 28 6.35 5.50 10.58
CA MET A 28 5.65 5.03 11.76
C MET A 28 6.37 5.39 13.07
N ILE A 29 7.71 5.33 13.10
CA ILE A 29 8.51 5.69 14.29
C ILE A 29 8.29 7.15 14.68
N VAL A 30 8.16 8.04 13.69
CA VAL A 30 7.92 9.47 13.91
C VAL A 30 6.44 9.85 13.96
N GLY A 31 5.54 8.86 13.97
CA GLY A 31 4.09 9.08 14.08
C GLY A 31 3.46 9.76 12.87
N LYS A 32 4.04 9.61 11.67
CA LYS A 32 3.51 10.16 10.41
C LYS A 32 3.04 9.05 9.49
N THR A 33 2.07 9.34 8.62
CA THR A 33 1.81 8.47 7.48
C THR A 33 2.95 8.57 6.47
N ILE A 34 3.15 7.55 5.63
CA ILE A 34 4.18 7.59 4.57
C ILE A 34 3.96 8.75 3.59
N VAL A 35 2.69 9.12 3.35
CA VAL A 35 2.31 10.23 2.45
C VAL A 35 2.75 11.59 3.02
N GLU A 36 2.73 11.75 4.35
CA GLU A 36 3.20 12.96 5.03
C GLU A 36 4.71 12.96 5.29
N TYR A 37 5.28 11.79 5.56
CA TYR A 37 6.71 11.62 5.85
C TYR A 37 7.57 11.81 4.59
N ASN A 38 7.26 11.05 3.53
CA ASN A 38 7.92 11.17 2.23
C ASN A 38 6.88 11.06 1.10
N PRO A 39 6.29 12.18 0.64
CA PRO A 39 5.28 12.18 -0.41
C PRO A 39 5.80 11.71 -1.77
N ASN A 40 7.12 11.61 -1.96
CA ASN A 40 7.76 11.17 -3.21
C ASN A 40 8.27 9.72 -3.13
N SER A 41 8.04 9.02 -2.02
CA SER A 41 8.39 7.61 -1.88
C SER A 41 7.58 6.73 -2.85
N ALA A 42 8.16 5.60 -3.25
CA ALA A 42 7.49 4.66 -4.15
C ALA A 42 6.16 4.14 -3.55
N ILE A 43 6.13 3.87 -2.24
CA ILE A 43 4.89 3.46 -1.56
C ILE A 43 3.84 4.57 -1.55
N ALA A 44 4.23 5.83 -1.27
CA ALA A 44 3.27 6.94 -1.30
C ALA A 44 2.65 7.09 -2.70
N GLY A 45 3.44 6.89 -3.76
CA GLY A 45 2.97 6.80 -5.14
C GLY A 45 1.95 5.68 -5.34
N GLN A 46 2.32 4.44 -5.01
CA GLN A 46 1.45 3.27 -5.16
C GLN A 46 0.13 3.40 -4.41
N ILE A 47 0.14 3.95 -3.19
CA ILE A 47 -1.09 4.20 -2.41
C ILE A 47 -1.98 5.21 -3.13
N ARG A 48 -1.43 6.32 -3.63
CA ARG A 48 -2.21 7.33 -4.38
C ARG A 48 -2.77 6.78 -5.68
N GLU A 49 -1.97 6.04 -6.43
CA GLU A 49 -2.41 5.39 -7.67
C GLU A 49 -3.56 4.42 -7.41
N THR A 50 -3.41 3.55 -6.40
CA THR A 50 -4.46 2.60 -6.00
C THR A 50 -5.72 3.31 -5.52
N TRP A 51 -5.60 4.43 -4.81
CA TRP A 51 -6.76 5.21 -4.39
C TRP A 51 -7.51 5.82 -5.57
N ASN A 52 -6.77 6.31 -6.57
CA ASN A 52 -7.35 6.93 -7.77
C ASN A 52 -8.03 5.92 -8.71
N THR A 53 -7.74 4.62 -8.62
CA THR A 53 -8.45 3.60 -9.40
C THR A 53 -9.80 3.19 -8.79
N ILE A 54 -10.03 3.51 -7.52
CA ILE A 54 -11.26 3.21 -6.78
C ILE A 54 -12.22 4.40 -6.82
N LYS A 55 -11.69 5.62 -6.88
CA LYS A 55 -12.45 6.87 -6.95
C LYS A 55 -13.23 7.01 -8.26
#